data_AF-A0A366QSK2-F1
#
_entry.id   AF-A0A366QSK2-F1
#
_cell.length_a   1.000
_cell.length_b   1.000
_cell.length_c   1.000
_cell.angle_alpha   90.00
_cell.angle_beta   90.00
_cell.angle_gamma   90.00
#
_symmetry.space_group_name_H-M   'P 1'
#
loop_
_entity.id
_entity.type
_entity.pdbx_description
1 polymer ?
#
loop_
_entity_poly.entity_id
_entity_poly.type
_entity_poly.pdbx_seq_one_letter_code
_entity_poly.pdbx_strand_id
1 'polypeptide(L)'
;MGTINHGYVPMDELPSAKPAAESPGHRGSHTLMDGMNDRLSEPWQPGFWKRFPLKGFSSWLLSLISTIVVVVVLVLSDQTPVDQWDSRMQPTVWLALTSTISGAFLAHALAEGAAHSFWRQACKSTTLPNLEAIYASSTSLLEAVCNLARLRSKRLGFASIVVTLSMLRNPLIQRATLTTTQYSTIRESMNFHIARELPYGYGANLSGRNTNIFFLTSNFSRIAQSYSSRDVVRAYNSSCDNCTSTVQRSRRFDISAEVSSPAATAGGDYLFQINVTEYRGLEIYSSKNGSRLRFTTLWKPSNDCSGDLKIQTCDLTAGITKYPIVTEGAKVTLQGTWHDDVFVESRHMIPMGMGQSNILGGFSNILSSVFTSYAFMKRTTIWGTELLTSGLPATQHMLLNGSEPSCMDTWTNPMEDIIEAAREISFRASIQYAHENTTNSQTTEFEKSIMQSVFETDYSKMAIALLVSTAGMLAILPLFWGFWELGRRVSLNPFEVVVAFLGMPETHPVMGKIDPNMNVGNILKSTELIGPVRYGAWHVNGRSRLGFAQAEVVRSPKDSERFIY
;
A
#
# COMPACT_ATOMS: atom_id res chain seq x y z
N MET A 1 75.88 -3.28 17.59
CA MET A 1 75.51 -4.11 16.42
C MET A 1 74.71 -3.20 15.50
N GLY A 2 75.31 -2.44 14.61
CA GLY A 2 76.37 -2.77 13.68
C GLY A 2 75.74 -2.61 12.29
N THR A 3 75.88 -1.45 11.63
CA THR A 3 76.99 -1.12 10.69
C THR A 3 76.92 -2.03 9.44
N ILE A 4 76.91 -1.57 8.20
CA ILE A 4 77.73 -0.55 7.50
C ILE A 4 77.13 -0.43 6.07
N ASN A 5 76.95 0.76 5.48
CA ASN A 5 77.93 1.52 4.66
C ASN A 5 78.36 0.74 3.39
N HIS A 6 78.61 1.29 2.20
CA HIS A 6 79.11 2.58 1.69
C HIS A 6 78.73 2.64 0.19
N GLY A 7 78.64 3.77 -0.52
CA GLY A 7 79.61 4.88 -0.73
C GLY A 7 79.66 5.11 -2.26
N TYR A 8 79.97 6.26 -2.87
CA TYR A 8 81.10 7.19 -2.73
C TYR A 8 80.76 8.43 -3.65
N VAL A 9 80.87 9.73 -3.27
CA VAL A 9 82.06 10.66 -3.20
C VAL A 9 82.31 11.46 -4.53
N PRO A 10 82.84 12.71 -4.58
CA PRO A 10 82.58 13.97 -3.84
C PRO A 10 82.63 15.24 -4.76
N MET A 11 82.70 16.46 -4.19
CA MET A 11 83.02 17.75 -4.84
C MET A 11 84.48 17.87 -5.31
N ASP A 12 84.76 18.78 -6.27
CA ASP A 12 85.88 19.74 -6.15
C ASP A 12 85.79 20.97 -7.10
N GLU A 13 86.43 22.06 -6.66
CA GLU A 13 86.93 23.27 -7.36
C GLU A 13 86.08 24.58 -7.49
N LEU A 14 86.34 25.53 -6.59
CA LEU A 14 86.52 26.98 -6.83
C LEU A 14 88.04 27.24 -7.09
N PRO A 15 88.57 28.46 -7.38
CA PRO A 15 88.03 29.77 -7.84
C PRO A 15 88.84 30.41 -9.00
N SER A 16 88.52 31.64 -9.48
CA SER A 16 89.48 32.80 -9.54
C SER A 16 89.08 33.95 -10.50
N ALA A 17 88.97 35.16 -9.91
CA ALA A 17 89.34 36.54 -10.34
C ALA A 17 89.05 37.05 -11.79
N LYS A 18 88.23 38.10 -12.01
CA LYS A 18 88.46 39.60 -11.91
C LYS A 18 89.45 40.17 -12.97
N PRO A 19 89.43 41.48 -13.36
CA PRO A 19 88.41 42.57 -13.29
C PRO A 19 88.36 43.55 -14.52
N ALA A 20 87.51 44.62 -14.42
CA ALA A 20 87.60 45.98 -15.05
C ALA A 20 87.33 46.13 -16.58
N ALA A 21 86.77 47.21 -17.16
CA ALA A 21 86.08 48.43 -16.75
C ALA A 21 85.51 49.12 -18.03
N GLU A 22 84.63 50.12 -17.84
CA GLU A 22 84.29 51.28 -18.71
C GLU A 22 83.17 51.27 -19.80
N SER A 23 82.10 52.00 -19.46
CA SER A 23 81.40 53.11 -20.19
C SER A 23 80.51 52.87 -21.44
N PRO A 24 79.52 53.77 -21.69
CA PRO A 24 78.19 53.39 -22.19
C PRO A 24 77.90 53.86 -23.64
N GLY A 25 76.94 53.20 -24.31
CA GLY A 25 76.45 53.63 -25.61
C GLY A 25 75.12 53.00 -26.02
N HIS A 26 74.10 53.85 -26.23
CA HIS A 26 72.78 53.54 -26.79
C HIS A 26 72.83 52.79 -28.14
N ARG A 27 71.98 51.76 -28.30
CA ARG A 27 71.20 51.32 -29.50
C ARG A 27 70.87 49.82 -29.32
N GLY A 28 69.67 49.28 -29.49
CA GLY A 28 68.42 49.80 -30.00
C GLY A 28 67.25 48.87 -29.62
N SER A 29 66.07 49.46 -29.64
CA SER A 29 64.78 49.01 -29.12
C SER A 29 64.06 47.96 -29.99
N HIS A 30 64.70 46.83 -30.32
CA HIS A 30 64.04 45.80 -31.14
C HIS A 30 63.78 44.46 -30.44
N THR A 31 64.38 44.18 -29.28
CA THR A 31 64.21 42.88 -28.59
C THR A 31 63.14 42.88 -27.49
N LEU A 32 62.58 44.05 -27.11
CA LEU A 32 61.53 44.16 -26.09
C LEU A 32 60.10 44.17 -26.68
N MET A 33 59.96 44.39 -27.99
CA MET A 33 58.66 44.34 -28.68
C MET A 33 58.28 42.92 -29.14
N ASP A 34 59.26 42.06 -29.40
CA ASP A 34 59.00 40.65 -29.78
C ASP A 34 58.70 39.75 -28.57
N GLY A 35 59.15 40.10 -27.36
CA GLY A 35 58.91 39.29 -26.15
C GLY A 35 57.53 39.44 -25.50
N MET A 36 56.69 40.37 -25.98
CA MET A 36 55.41 40.72 -25.36
C MET A 36 54.18 40.20 -26.12
N ASN A 37 54.34 39.84 -27.39
CA ASN A 37 53.28 39.23 -28.22
C ASN A 37 53.15 37.71 -28.05
N ASP A 38 54.07 37.09 -27.30
CA ASP A 38 54.16 35.62 -27.13
C ASP A 38 53.48 35.09 -25.85
N ARG A 39 52.46 35.78 -25.33
CA ARG A 39 51.46 35.10 -24.49
C ARG A 39 50.49 34.37 -25.42
N LEU A 40 50.98 33.23 -25.92
CA LEU A 40 50.32 32.30 -26.83
C LEU A 40 48.80 32.26 -26.63
N SER A 41 48.08 32.70 -27.65
CA SER A 41 46.67 32.41 -27.81
C SER A 41 46.44 30.89 -27.74
N GLU A 42 45.39 30.46 -27.03
CA GLU A 42 45.05 29.04 -27.01
C GLU A 42 44.69 28.61 -28.45
N PRO A 43 45.21 27.48 -28.98
CA PRO A 43 44.89 27.06 -30.33
C PRO A 43 43.43 26.58 -30.43
N TRP A 44 42.74 26.91 -31.53
CA TRP A 44 41.42 26.38 -31.84
C TRP A 44 41.52 24.88 -32.15
N GLN A 45 41.08 24.04 -31.21
CA GLN A 45 41.15 22.57 -31.35
C GLN A 45 39.75 21.95 -31.33
N PRO A 46 39.10 21.79 -32.50
CA PRO A 46 37.86 21.04 -32.62
C PRO A 46 38.12 19.54 -32.45
N GLY A 47 37.07 18.79 -32.16
CA GLY A 47 37.17 17.33 -32.09
C GLY A 47 36.06 16.69 -31.27
N PHE A 48 35.59 15.55 -31.76
CA PHE A 48 34.49 14.80 -31.15
C PHE A 48 34.82 14.35 -29.71
N TRP A 49 35.96 13.71 -29.49
CA TRP A 49 36.35 13.24 -28.16
C TRP A 49 36.95 14.32 -27.26
N LYS A 50 37.62 15.32 -27.86
CA LYS A 50 38.29 16.40 -27.11
C LYS A 50 37.30 17.41 -26.51
N ARG A 51 36.16 17.63 -27.17
CA ARG A 51 35.19 18.69 -26.82
C ARG A 51 33.80 18.15 -26.49
N PHE A 52 33.70 16.87 -26.13
CA PHE A 52 32.44 16.27 -25.69
C PHE A 52 31.85 17.04 -24.49
N PRO A 53 30.57 17.46 -24.52
CA PRO A 53 29.94 18.28 -23.49
C PRO A 53 29.58 17.45 -22.25
N LEU A 54 30.61 16.97 -21.54
CA LEU A 54 30.45 16.02 -20.44
C LEU A 54 29.51 16.52 -19.34
N LYS A 55 29.57 17.81 -18.98
CA LYS A 55 28.74 18.40 -17.91
C LYS A 55 27.25 18.40 -18.25
N GLY A 56 26.92 18.83 -19.47
CA GLY A 56 25.55 18.84 -19.96
C GLY A 56 25.00 17.43 -20.12
N PHE A 57 25.80 16.53 -20.71
CA PHE A 57 25.41 15.14 -20.92
C PHE A 57 25.28 14.35 -19.61
N SER A 58 26.17 14.55 -18.64
CA SER A 58 26.08 13.90 -17.33
C SER A 58 24.83 14.33 -16.56
N SER A 59 24.48 15.63 -16.65
CA SER A 59 23.27 16.15 -16.02
C SER A 59 22.01 15.62 -16.69
N TRP A 60 22.01 15.51 -18.02
CA TRP A 60 20.94 14.83 -18.76
C TRP A 60 20.79 13.36 -18.33
N LEU A 61 21.89 12.61 -18.22
CA LEU A 61 21.87 11.20 -17.81
C LEU A 61 21.39 11.02 -16.37
N LEU A 62 21.80 11.90 -15.46
CA LEU A 62 21.38 11.85 -14.06
C LEU A 62 19.90 12.19 -13.89
N SER A 63 19.37 13.06 -14.77
CA SER A 63 17.94 13.33 -14.87
C SER A 63 17.15 12.10 -15.35
N LEU A 64 17.68 11.36 -16.33
CA LEU A 64 17.12 10.10 -16.80
C LEU A 64 17.08 9.04 -15.70
N ILE A 65 18.20 8.82 -14.99
CA ILE A 65 18.31 7.86 -13.89
C ILE A 65 17.28 8.18 -12.80
N SER A 66 17.16 9.44 -12.40
CA SER A 66 16.20 9.84 -11.38
C SER A 66 14.74 9.61 -11.82
N THR A 67 14.41 9.78 -13.10
CA THR A 67 13.08 9.43 -13.62
C THR A 67 12.82 7.92 -13.57
N ILE A 68 13.85 7.08 -13.79
CA ILE A 68 13.76 5.63 -13.61
C ILE A 68 13.49 5.29 -12.13
N VAL A 69 14.18 5.95 -11.19
CA VAL A 69 13.96 5.75 -9.75
C VAL A 69 12.53 6.10 -9.35
N VAL A 70 11.95 7.18 -9.88
CA VAL A 70 10.54 7.53 -9.66
C VAL A 70 9.60 6.40 -10.07
N VAL A 71 9.82 5.82 -11.27
CA VAL A 71 9.00 4.70 -11.78
C VAL A 71 9.13 3.49 -10.87
N VAL A 72 10.35 3.15 -10.45
CA VAL A 72 10.61 2.02 -9.55
C VAL A 72 9.91 2.21 -8.21
N VAL A 73 10.00 3.39 -7.61
CA VAL A 73 9.33 3.68 -6.32
C VAL A 73 7.82 3.54 -6.44
N LEU A 74 7.20 4.09 -7.50
CA LEU A 74 5.76 3.97 -7.71
C LEU A 74 5.32 2.51 -7.84
N VAL A 75 6.00 1.73 -8.69
CA VAL A 75 5.67 0.31 -8.91
C VAL A 75 5.88 -0.53 -7.64
N LEU A 76 6.96 -0.29 -6.88
CA LEU A 76 7.22 -1.01 -5.64
C LEU A 76 6.27 -0.61 -4.51
N SER A 77 5.75 0.62 -4.53
CA SER A 77 4.79 1.09 -3.53
C SER A 77 3.36 0.61 -3.78
N ASP A 78 3.05 0.16 -5.00
CA ASP A 78 1.69 -0.22 -5.37
C ASP A 78 1.18 -1.41 -4.55
N GLN A 79 -0.02 -1.28 -3.99
CA GLN A 79 -0.68 -2.26 -3.12
C GLN A 79 0.10 -2.64 -1.84
N THR A 80 1.07 -1.81 -1.44
CA THR A 80 1.81 -2.04 -0.20
C THR A 80 1.16 -1.33 1.00
N PRO A 81 1.04 -2.01 2.16
CA PRO A 81 0.58 -1.39 3.39
C PRO A 81 1.47 -0.22 3.85
N VAL A 82 0.85 0.84 4.38
CA VAL A 82 1.57 2.04 4.83
C VAL A 82 2.51 1.75 6.00
N ASP A 83 2.17 0.79 6.86
CA ASP A 83 2.94 0.35 8.03
C ASP A 83 4.20 -0.48 7.66
N GLN A 84 4.25 -1.03 6.46
CA GLN A 84 5.42 -1.77 5.98
C GLN A 84 6.60 -0.85 5.61
N TRP A 85 6.32 0.41 5.29
CA TRP A 85 7.33 1.40 4.94
C TRP A 85 7.95 2.01 6.21
N ASP A 86 9.27 2.28 6.18
CA ASP A 86 9.93 2.96 7.29
C ASP A 86 9.26 4.31 7.57
N SER A 87 8.84 4.50 8.82
CA SER A 87 8.27 5.73 9.38
C SER A 87 9.02 7.02 8.97
N ARG A 88 10.32 6.93 8.70
CA ARG A 88 11.16 8.08 8.32
C ARG A 88 11.14 8.41 6.84
N MET A 89 10.83 7.45 5.96
CA MET A 89 10.94 7.61 4.52
C MET A 89 9.76 6.97 3.78
N GLN A 90 8.68 7.74 3.66
CA GLN A 90 7.51 7.36 2.87
C GLN A 90 7.80 7.50 1.35
N PRO A 91 7.10 6.74 0.48
CA PRO A 91 7.21 6.86 -0.97
C PRO A 91 7.06 8.30 -1.49
N THR A 92 6.13 9.06 -0.91
CA THR A 92 5.90 10.48 -1.24
C THR A 92 7.15 11.36 -1.07
N VAL A 93 7.97 11.09 -0.06
CA VAL A 93 9.22 11.81 0.21
C VAL A 93 10.27 11.48 -0.86
N TRP A 94 10.41 10.20 -1.22
CA TRP A 94 11.29 9.75 -2.30
C TRP A 94 10.91 10.37 -3.64
N LEU A 95 9.62 10.44 -3.95
CA LEU A 95 9.11 11.04 -5.18
C LEU A 95 9.37 12.55 -5.23
N ALA A 96 9.17 13.26 -4.12
CA ALA A 96 9.45 14.70 -4.06
C ALA A 96 10.95 15.01 -4.21
N LEU A 97 11.82 14.24 -3.54
CA LEU A 97 13.26 14.43 -3.61
C LEU A 97 13.81 14.16 -5.01
N THR A 98 13.49 13.01 -5.59
CA THR A 98 14.01 12.58 -6.90
C THR A 98 13.52 13.50 -8.03
N SER A 99 12.24 13.88 -8.01
CA SER A 99 11.66 14.81 -9.00
C SER A 99 12.30 16.20 -8.94
N THR A 100 12.63 16.71 -7.75
CA THR A 100 13.33 17.99 -7.57
C THR A 100 14.77 17.91 -8.10
N ILE A 101 15.50 16.86 -7.74
CA ILE A 101 16.87 16.61 -8.20
C ILE A 101 16.93 16.54 -9.73
N SER A 102 16.04 15.79 -10.35
CA SER A 102 16.03 15.67 -11.82
C SER A 102 15.65 16.99 -12.50
N GLY A 103 14.86 17.86 -11.86
CA GLY A 103 14.46 19.15 -12.43
C GLY A 103 15.66 20.10 -12.47
N ALA A 104 16.43 20.14 -11.39
CA ALA A 104 17.68 20.89 -11.31
C ALA A 104 18.70 20.44 -12.37
N PHE A 105 18.88 19.12 -12.54
CA PHE A 105 19.80 18.60 -13.57
C PHE A 105 19.32 18.87 -14.99
N LEU A 106 18.01 18.82 -15.23
CA LEU A 106 17.43 19.16 -16.54
C LEU A 106 17.63 20.65 -16.86
N ALA A 107 17.45 21.54 -15.88
CA ALA A 107 17.72 22.97 -16.03
C ALA A 107 19.20 23.26 -16.30
N HIS A 108 20.11 22.57 -15.61
CA HIS A 108 21.55 22.67 -15.86
C HIS A 108 21.92 22.18 -17.27
N ALA A 109 21.34 21.05 -17.71
CA ALA A 109 21.54 20.53 -19.07
C ALA A 109 21.02 21.50 -20.14
N LEU A 110 19.89 22.17 -19.90
CA LEU A 110 19.37 23.22 -20.79
C LEU A 110 20.34 24.41 -20.88
N ALA A 111 20.89 24.87 -19.75
CA ALA A 111 21.83 25.99 -19.72
C ALA A 111 23.13 25.70 -20.51
N GLU A 112 23.71 24.50 -20.33
CA GLU A 112 24.87 24.05 -21.11
C GLU A 112 24.51 23.89 -22.61
N GLY A 113 23.34 23.32 -22.93
CA GLY A 113 22.85 23.20 -24.31
C GLY A 113 22.61 24.55 -25.00
N ALA A 114 22.14 25.54 -24.25
CA ALA A 114 21.95 26.91 -24.73
C ALA A 114 23.28 27.56 -25.11
N ALA A 115 24.31 27.40 -24.27
CA ALA A 115 25.66 27.89 -24.59
C ALA A 115 26.20 27.28 -25.87
N HIS A 116 26.10 25.95 -26.03
CA HIS A 116 26.52 25.29 -27.27
C HIS A 116 25.77 25.80 -28.49
N SER A 117 24.46 26.00 -28.39
CA SER A 117 23.63 26.51 -29.49
C SER A 117 24.01 27.94 -29.88
N PHE A 118 24.25 28.81 -28.90
CA PHE A 118 24.68 30.20 -29.11
C PHE A 118 26.02 30.27 -29.84
N TRP A 119 27.05 29.62 -29.30
CA TRP A 119 28.41 29.70 -29.84
C TRP A 119 28.54 29.04 -31.20
N ARG A 120 27.78 27.96 -31.44
CA ARG A 120 27.73 27.34 -32.75
C ARG A 120 27.10 28.25 -33.80
N GLN A 121 26.03 28.96 -33.44
CA GLN A 121 25.41 29.93 -34.34
C GLN A 121 26.34 31.13 -34.57
N ALA A 122 27.10 31.56 -33.55
CA ALA A 122 28.09 32.63 -33.66
C ALA A 122 29.28 32.27 -34.58
N CYS A 123 29.64 30.98 -34.68
CA CYS A 123 30.66 30.52 -35.62
C CYS A 123 30.21 30.50 -37.09
N LYS A 124 28.90 30.70 -37.35
CA LYS A 124 28.31 30.74 -38.70
C LYS A 124 27.87 32.16 -39.02
N SER A 125 27.77 32.51 -40.30
CA SER A 125 27.21 33.80 -40.72
C SER A 125 25.78 33.94 -40.20
N THR A 126 25.56 34.84 -39.24
CA THR A 126 24.27 35.07 -38.58
C THR A 126 24.07 36.56 -38.31
N THR A 127 22.83 36.99 -38.09
CA THR A 127 22.52 38.37 -37.70
C THR A 127 22.53 38.51 -36.17
N LEU A 128 22.89 39.70 -35.67
CA LEU A 128 22.89 39.99 -34.23
C LEU A 128 21.51 39.78 -33.57
N PRO A 129 20.38 40.18 -34.18
CA PRO A 129 19.05 39.89 -33.63
C PRO A 129 18.72 38.39 -33.53
N ASN A 130 19.28 37.55 -34.39
CA ASN A 130 19.09 36.10 -34.28
C ASN A 130 19.92 35.52 -33.12
N LEU A 131 21.10 36.08 -32.87
CA LEU A 131 21.94 35.67 -31.74
C LEU A 131 21.33 36.11 -30.40
N GLU A 132 20.82 37.34 -30.34
CA GLU A 132 20.04 37.86 -29.21
C GLU A 132 18.78 37.04 -28.97
N ALA A 133 18.04 36.64 -30.01
CA ALA A 133 16.89 35.76 -29.86
C ALA A 133 17.25 34.39 -29.25
N ILE A 134 18.42 33.81 -29.57
CA ILE A 134 18.91 32.56 -28.95
C ILE A 134 19.22 32.80 -27.47
N TYR A 135 19.95 33.87 -27.15
CA TYR A 135 20.28 34.23 -25.78
C TYR A 135 19.02 34.46 -24.93
N ALA A 136 18.12 35.33 -25.40
CA ALA A 136 16.82 35.64 -24.80
C ALA A 136 15.97 34.38 -24.54
N SER A 137 15.94 33.45 -25.51
CA SER A 137 15.21 32.17 -25.37
C SER A 137 15.77 31.24 -24.28
N SER A 138 17.03 31.44 -23.85
CA SER A 138 17.63 30.64 -22.77
C SER A 138 17.30 31.16 -21.37
N THR A 139 17.04 32.46 -21.25
CA THR A 139 16.85 33.14 -19.96
C THR A 139 15.39 33.39 -19.62
N SER A 140 14.52 33.55 -20.62
CA SER A 140 13.11 33.91 -20.43
C SER A 140 12.18 33.02 -21.25
N LEU A 141 11.15 32.47 -20.59
CA LEU A 141 10.12 31.65 -21.23
C LEU A 141 9.28 32.49 -22.21
N LEU A 142 8.91 33.72 -21.83
CA LEU A 142 8.10 34.59 -22.70
C LEU A 142 8.86 34.95 -23.97
N GLU A 143 10.16 35.20 -23.85
CA GLU A 143 11.01 35.47 -25.00
C GLU A 143 11.21 34.21 -25.85
N ALA A 144 11.34 33.03 -25.24
CA ALA A 144 11.38 31.77 -25.97
C ALA A 144 10.12 31.53 -26.82
N VAL A 145 8.94 31.79 -26.26
CA VAL A 145 7.65 31.69 -26.98
C VAL A 145 7.58 32.69 -28.13
N CYS A 146 7.87 33.97 -27.87
CA CYS A 146 7.86 35.01 -28.89
C CYS A 146 8.87 34.75 -30.01
N ASN A 147 10.09 34.32 -29.66
CA ASN A 147 11.16 34.07 -30.62
C ASN A 147 10.95 32.77 -31.42
N LEU A 148 10.26 31.78 -30.84
CA LEU A 148 9.81 30.59 -31.56
C LEU A 148 8.69 30.92 -32.55
N ALA A 149 7.70 31.71 -32.13
CA ALA A 149 6.61 32.18 -32.99
C ALA A 149 7.13 33.01 -34.17
N ARG A 150 8.20 33.79 -33.96
CA ARG A 150 8.91 34.56 -34.99
C ARG A 150 9.94 33.72 -35.78
N LEU A 151 10.05 32.42 -35.54
CA LEU A 151 10.97 31.47 -36.17
C LEU A 151 12.47 31.86 -36.10
N ARG A 152 12.85 32.73 -35.15
CA ARG A 152 14.25 33.18 -34.94
C ARG A 152 15.07 32.19 -34.13
N SER A 153 14.44 31.46 -33.20
CA SER A 153 15.10 30.49 -32.30
C SER A 153 14.40 29.12 -32.34
N LYS A 154 14.49 28.42 -33.48
CA LYS A 154 13.70 27.19 -33.72
C LYS A 154 14.02 26.06 -32.73
N ARG A 155 15.31 25.75 -32.51
CA ARG A 155 15.74 24.61 -31.68
C ARG A 155 15.67 24.96 -30.19
N LEU A 156 16.31 26.07 -29.81
CA LEU A 156 16.41 26.47 -28.41
C LEU A 156 15.07 26.98 -27.86
N GLY A 157 14.31 27.77 -28.62
CA GLY A 157 12.98 28.21 -28.21
C GLY A 157 12.04 27.04 -27.93
N PHE A 158 12.03 26.03 -28.80
CA PHE A 158 11.26 24.79 -28.59
C PHE A 158 11.73 24.05 -27.33
N ALA A 159 13.05 23.83 -27.19
CA ALA A 159 13.61 23.12 -26.04
C ALA A 159 13.31 23.83 -24.71
N SER A 160 13.44 25.16 -24.64
CA SER A 160 13.12 25.94 -23.45
C SER A 160 11.64 25.81 -23.06
N ILE A 161 10.71 25.85 -24.01
CA ILE A 161 9.27 25.67 -23.73
C ILE A 161 8.98 24.25 -23.22
N VAL A 162 9.51 23.22 -23.88
CA VAL A 162 9.24 21.83 -23.46
C VAL A 162 9.89 21.51 -22.10
N VAL A 163 11.11 22.01 -21.84
CA VAL A 163 11.79 21.83 -20.55
C VAL A 163 11.06 22.57 -19.43
N THR A 164 10.56 23.79 -19.65
CA THR A 164 9.74 24.48 -18.65
C THR A 164 8.42 23.75 -18.37
N LEU A 165 7.74 23.26 -19.41
CA LEU A 165 6.56 22.40 -19.24
C LEU A 165 6.88 21.10 -18.49
N SER A 166 8.07 20.54 -18.69
CA SER A 166 8.51 19.33 -17.99
C SER A 166 8.59 19.49 -16.46
N MET A 167 8.69 20.73 -15.95
CA MET A 167 8.67 21.01 -14.52
C MET A 167 7.29 20.73 -13.87
N LEU A 168 6.21 20.68 -14.67
CA LEU A 168 4.88 20.29 -14.20
C LEU A 168 4.80 18.83 -13.73
N ARG A 169 5.83 18.02 -13.99
CA ARG A 169 5.85 16.64 -13.51
C ARG A 169 5.84 16.52 -11.99
N ASN A 170 6.37 17.48 -11.24
CA ASN A 170 6.44 17.40 -9.77
C ASN A 170 5.04 17.20 -9.14
N PRO A 171 4.06 18.09 -9.41
CA PRO A 171 2.70 17.89 -8.90
C PRO A 171 2.03 16.64 -9.49
N LEU A 172 2.33 16.25 -10.73
CA LEU A 172 1.75 15.04 -11.33
C LEU A 172 2.23 13.76 -10.66
N ILE A 173 3.54 13.64 -10.38
CA ILE A 173 4.13 12.48 -9.71
C ILE A 173 3.64 12.40 -8.26
N GLN A 174 3.55 13.53 -7.55
CA GLN A 174 3.03 13.55 -6.18
C GLN A 174 1.56 13.13 -6.11
N ARG A 175 0.77 13.39 -7.15
CA ARG A 175 -0.65 12.96 -7.24
C ARG A 175 -0.84 11.58 -7.86
N ALA A 176 0.24 10.95 -8.34
CA ALA A 176 0.19 9.59 -8.88
C ALA A 176 0.16 8.53 -7.77
N THR A 177 0.50 8.89 -6.52
CA THR A 177 0.33 8.01 -5.34
C THR A 177 -0.84 8.48 -4.50
N LEU A 178 -1.71 7.55 -4.13
CA LEU A 178 -2.90 7.75 -3.31
C LEU A 178 -2.86 6.76 -2.14
N THR A 179 -3.44 7.13 -1.01
CA THR A 179 -3.69 6.20 0.10
C THR A 179 -5.15 5.82 0.09
N THR A 180 -5.44 4.54 -0.05
CA THR A 180 -6.79 3.97 -0.01
C THR A 180 -6.91 2.98 1.14
N THR A 181 -8.11 2.80 1.68
CA THR A 181 -8.37 1.82 2.73
C THR A 181 -8.86 0.53 2.10
N GLN A 182 -8.15 -0.57 2.35
CA GLN A 182 -8.52 -1.89 1.89
C GLN A 182 -8.76 -2.82 3.09
N TYR A 183 -9.71 -3.74 2.96
CA TYR A 183 -9.88 -4.82 3.92
C TYR A 183 -8.77 -5.86 3.70
N SER A 184 -7.98 -6.10 4.73
CA SER A 184 -6.98 -7.15 4.77
C SER A 184 -7.41 -8.23 5.75
N THR A 185 -7.31 -9.49 5.33
CA THR A 185 -7.60 -10.64 6.19
C THR A 185 -6.29 -11.12 6.81
N ILE A 186 -6.18 -11.00 8.13
CA ILE A 186 -5.04 -11.49 8.89
C ILE A 186 -5.43 -12.78 9.59
N ARG A 187 -4.53 -13.77 9.55
CA ARG A 187 -4.63 -15.01 10.32
C ARG A 187 -3.81 -14.89 11.59
N GLU A 188 -4.47 -15.03 12.73
CA GLU A 188 -3.83 -15.00 14.05
C GLU A 188 -4.30 -16.20 14.88
N SER A 189 -3.37 -16.88 15.55
CA SER A 189 -3.71 -17.95 16.49
C SER A 189 -3.98 -17.37 17.87
N MET A 190 -5.17 -17.58 18.43
CA MET A 190 -5.47 -17.21 19.82
C MET A 190 -6.08 -18.36 20.62
N ASN A 191 -5.89 -18.31 21.94
CA ASN A 191 -6.47 -19.28 22.87
C ASN A 191 -7.92 -18.90 23.14
N PHE A 192 -8.84 -19.70 22.61
CA PHE A 192 -10.27 -19.54 22.78
C PHE A 192 -10.78 -20.48 23.89
N HIS A 193 -11.38 -19.90 24.92
CA HIS A 193 -11.88 -20.64 26.08
C HIS A 193 -13.24 -21.29 25.76
N ILE A 194 -13.18 -22.55 25.33
CA ILE A 194 -14.36 -23.39 25.11
C ILE A 194 -14.03 -24.82 25.47
N ALA A 195 -14.96 -25.48 26.15
CA ALA A 195 -14.79 -26.85 26.58
C ALA A 195 -14.88 -27.77 25.35
N ARG A 196 -13.79 -28.50 25.07
CA ARG A 196 -13.81 -29.53 24.03
C ARG A 196 -14.78 -30.66 24.38
N GLU A 197 -14.83 -31.02 25.66
CA GLU A 197 -15.70 -32.05 26.23
C GLU A 197 -16.29 -31.57 27.56
N LEU A 198 -17.54 -31.94 27.80
CA LEU A 198 -18.26 -31.62 29.04
C LEU A 198 -18.16 -32.80 30.01
N PRO A 199 -17.93 -32.54 31.32
CA PRO A 199 -17.71 -33.62 32.28
C PRO A 199 -18.98 -34.43 32.54
N TYR A 200 -18.78 -35.67 32.99
CA TYR A 200 -19.88 -36.50 33.48
C TYR A 200 -20.62 -35.78 34.62
N GLY A 201 -21.94 -35.85 34.57
CA GLY A 201 -22.82 -35.25 35.57
C GLY A 201 -23.03 -33.74 35.47
N TYR A 202 -22.62 -33.10 34.37
CA TYR A 202 -22.89 -31.67 34.16
C TYR A 202 -24.36 -31.37 33.82
N GLY A 203 -25.08 -32.30 33.17
CA GLY A 203 -26.39 -32.03 32.57
C GLY A 203 -27.58 -32.14 33.52
N ALA A 204 -27.85 -33.35 34.04
CA ALA A 204 -29.00 -33.58 34.90
C ALA A 204 -28.75 -34.67 35.95
N ASN A 205 -29.34 -34.48 37.12
CA ASN A 205 -29.36 -35.41 38.24
C ASN A 205 -30.68 -36.18 38.30
N LEU A 206 -30.64 -37.42 38.78
CA LEU A 206 -31.82 -38.22 39.07
C LEU A 206 -32.30 -37.98 40.50
N SER A 207 -33.61 -37.93 40.69
CA SER A 207 -34.23 -37.99 42.02
C SER A 207 -34.97 -39.32 42.19
N GLY A 208 -34.54 -40.12 43.17
CA GLY A 208 -35.18 -41.39 43.51
C GLY A 208 -34.80 -42.56 42.60
N ARG A 209 -35.56 -43.67 42.71
CA ARG A 209 -35.39 -44.89 41.91
C ARG A 209 -36.13 -44.86 40.57
N ASN A 210 -36.97 -43.84 40.36
CA ASN A 210 -37.69 -43.69 39.11
C ASN A 210 -36.76 -43.08 38.06
N THR A 211 -36.49 -43.84 37.00
CA THR A 211 -35.56 -43.45 35.93
C THR A 211 -36.09 -42.31 35.05
N ASN A 212 -37.32 -41.83 35.26
CA ASN A 212 -38.00 -40.90 34.34
C ASN A 212 -38.11 -39.45 34.83
N ILE A 213 -37.59 -39.12 36.03
CA ILE A 213 -37.68 -37.76 36.59
C ILE A 213 -36.28 -37.15 36.70
N PHE A 214 -35.98 -36.17 35.85
CA PHE A 214 -34.68 -35.49 35.76
C PHE A 214 -34.76 -34.09 36.35
N PHE A 215 -33.77 -33.75 37.17
CA PHE A 215 -33.57 -32.37 37.62
C PHE A 215 -32.32 -31.83 36.93
N LEU A 216 -32.45 -30.69 36.27
CA LEU A 216 -31.27 -30.00 35.73
C LEU A 216 -30.32 -29.65 36.87
N THR A 217 -29.02 -29.78 36.63
CA THR A 217 -28.02 -29.23 37.58
C THR A 217 -28.14 -27.71 37.63
N SER A 218 -27.58 -27.07 38.66
CA SER A 218 -27.58 -25.60 38.77
C SER A 218 -26.92 -24.90 37.57
N ASN A 219 -25.90 -25.53 37.00
CA ASN A 219 -25.20 -24.99 35.84
C ASN A 219 -26.06 -25.14 34.58
N PHE A 220 -26.68 -26.29 34.40
CA PHE A 220 -27.51 -26.58 33.24
C PHE A 220 -28.88 -25.89 33.27
N SER A 221 -29.41 -25.60 34.45
CA SER A 221 -30.61 -24.76 34.61
C SER A 221 -30.35 -23.33 34.16
N ARG A 222 -29.15 -22.78 34.40
CA ARG A 222 -28.76 -21.45 33.86
C ARG A 222 -28.66 -21.47 32.34
N ILE A 223 -28.15 -22.55 31.75
CA ILE A 223 -28.13 -22.74 30.28
C ILE A 223 -29.56 -22.74 29.74
N ALA A 224 -30.48 -23.46 30.38
CA ALA A 224 -31.89 -23.51 29.98
C ALA A 224 -32.55 -22.12 30.04
N GLN A 225 -32.31 -21.38 31.12
CA GLN A 225 -32.82 -20.01 31.28
C GLN A 225 -32.24 -19.07 30.21
N SER A 226 -30.91 -19.09 30.03
CA SER A 226 -30.19 -18.27 29.05
C SER A 226 -30.62 -18.54 27.61
N TYR A 227 -30.91 -19.81 27.28
CA TYR A 227 -31.49 -20.18 26.00
C TYR A 227 -32.92 -19.63 25.85
N SER A 228 -33.76 -19.79 26.88
CA SER A 228 -35.15 -19.30 26.86
C SER A 228 -35.25 -17.77 26.79
N SER A 229 -34.34 -17.03 27.42
CA SER A 229 -34.29 -15.56 27.40
C SER A 229 -33.53 -15.00 26.19
N ARG A 230 -32.94 -15.88 25.36
CA ARG A 230 -32.08 -15.50 24.22
C ARG A 230 -30.91 -14.59 24.62
N ASP A 231 -30.29 -14.86 25.77
CA ASP A 231 -29.14 -14.09 26.23
C ASP A 231 -27.95 -14.23 25.28
N VAL A 232 -27.10 -13.20 25.25
CA VAL A 232 -25.86 -13.21 24.48
C VAL A 232 -24.86 -14.21 25.07
N VAL A 233 -24.28 -15.07 24.23
CA VAL A 233 -23.19 -15.97 24.62
C VAL A 233 -21.88 -15.18 24.68
N ARG A 234 -21.22 -15.21 25.83
CA ARG A 234 -19.97 -14.45 26.07
C ARG A 234 -18.79 -15.38 26.25
N ALA A 235 -17.74 -15.20 25.45
CA ALA A 235 -16.47 -15.89 25.65
C ALA A 235 -15.63 -15.21 26.74
N TYR A 236 -14.80 -16.01 27.42
CA TYR A 236 -13.86 -15.49 28.40
C TYR A 236 -12.63 -14.89 27.69
N ASN A 237 -12.37 -13.61 27.96
CA ASN A 237 -11.17 -12.90 27.50
C ASN A 237 -10.94 -12.91 25.97
N SER A 238 -12.02 -12.81 25.17
CA SER A 238 -11.90 -12.55 23.74
C SER A 238 -11.93 -11.05 23.45
N SER A 239 -10.90 -10.54 22.79
CA SER A 239 -10.76 -9.12 22.37
C SER A 239 -10.84 -8.94 20.86
N CYS A 240 -11.30 -9.97 20.14
CA CYS A 240 -11.30 -10.00 18.69
C CYS A 240 -12.61 -9.41 18.14
N ASP A 241 -12.52 -8.26 17.49
CA ASP A 241 -13.64 -7.60 16.82
C ASP A 241 -13.79 -8.11 15.38
N ASN A 242 -14.96 -8.70 15.09
CA ASN A 242 -15.34 -9.26 13.80
C ASN A 242 -14.35 -10.32 13.28
N CYS A 243 -14.08 -11.32 14.11
CA CYS A 243 -13.21 -12.43 13.77
C CYS A 243 -14.01 -13.68 13.51
N THR A 244 -13.63 -14.41 12.47
CA THR A 244 -14.24 -15.69 12.11
C THR A 244 -13.28 -16.81 12.48
N SER A 245 -13.79 -17.92 13.00
CA SER A 245 -12.96 -19.09 13.33
C SER A 245 -13.80 -20.36 13.38
N THR A 246 -13.14 -21.51 13.47
CA THR A 246 -13.78 -22.80 13.69
C THR A 246 -13.35 -23.38 15.03
N VAL A 247 -14.33 -23.72 15.88
CA VAL A 247 -14.08 -24.23 17.24
C VAL A 247 -14.55 -25.67 17.37
N GLN A 248 -13.73 -26.51 18.02
CA GLN A 248 -14.08 -27.89 18.29
C GLN A 248 -14.84 -28.03 19.61
N ARG A 249 -15.91 -28.83 19.63
CA ARG A 249 -16.68 -29.17 20.85
C ARG A 249 -17.49 -30.45 20.68
N SER A 250 -17.97 -31.01 21.77
CA SER A 250 -18.38 -32.41 21.75
C SER A 250 -19.83 -32.70 21.30
N ARG A 251 -20.16 -32.93 20.00
CA ARG A 251 -21.42 -33.57 19.47
C ARG A 251 -21.32 -34.18 18.10
N ARG A 252 -22.29 -35.02 17.74
CA ARG A 252 -22.59 -35.46 16.37
C ARG A 252 -24.11 -35.65 16.22
N PHE A 253 -24.65 -35.20 15.09
CA PHE A 253 -26.02 -35.53 14.68
C PHE A 253 -25.95 -36.57 13.57
N ASP A 254 -26.64 -37.69 13.73
CA ASP A 254 -26.82 -38.69 12.69
C ASP A 254 -28.32 -38.74 12.34
N ILE A 255 -28.68 -38.21 11.17
CA ILE A 255 -30.06 -38.27 10.67
C ILE A 255 -30.30 -39.65 10.04
N SER A 256 -31.43 -40.28 10.39
CA SER A 256 -31.84 -41.56 9.81
C SER A 256 -33.28 -41.52 9.29
N ALA A 257 -33.47 -42.10 8.10
CA ALA A 257 -34.72 -42.56 7.47
C ALA A 257 -35.98 -41.68 7.64
N GLU A 258 -36.44 -41.12 6.52
CA GLU A 258 -37.82 -40.67 6.34
C GLU A 258 -38.69 -41.88 6.02
N VAL A 259 -39.68 -42.16 6.86
CA VAL A 259 -40.64 -43.26 6.67
C VAL A 259 -42.03 -42.64 6.49
N SER A 260 -42.68 -42.98 5.38
CA SER A 260 -44.09 -42.63 5.14
C SER A 260 -44.99 -43.70 5.73
N SER A 261 -45.92 -43.32 6.61
CA SER A 261 -46.95 -44.21 7.15
C SER A 261 -48.34 -43.74 6.71
N PRO A 262 -49.20 -44.60 6.17
CA PRO A 262 -50.56 -44.21 5.81
C PRO A 262 -51.36 -43.87 7.07
N ALA A 263 -52.00 -42.69 7.10
CA ALA A 263 -52.95 -42.32 8.14
C ALA A 263 -54.38 -42.40 7.62
N ALA A 264 -55.25 -43.01 8.42
CA ALA A 264 -56.67 -43.09 8.16
C ALA A 264 -57.37 -42.17 9.15
N THR A 265 -57.63 -40.92 8.74
CA THR A 265 -58.31 -39.89 9.54
C THR A 265 -59.80 -40.16 9.78
N ALA A 266 -60.16 -41.42 10.03
CA ALA A 266 -61.43 -41.83 10.60
C ALA A 266 -61.50 -41.54 12.12
N GLY A 267 -60.85 -40.46 12.59
CA GLY A 267 -60.78 -40.03 14.00
C GLY A 267 -59.99 -40.99 14.89
N GLY A 268 -58.93 -40.50 15.54
CA GLY A 268 -58.09 -41.31 16.41
C GLY A 268 -56.59 -41.29 16.09
N ASP A 269 -56.14 -40.47 15.12
CA ASP A 269 -54.75 -40.43 14.67
C ASP A 269 -54.04 -39.11 15.07
N TYR A 270 -52.72 -39.21 15.27
CA TYR A 270 -51.84 -38.04 15.40
C TYR A 270 -51.54 -37.47 14.01
N LEU A 271 -51.74 -36.17 13.84
CA LEU A 271 -51.39 -35.44 12.61
C LEU A 271 -50.02 -34.76 12.72
N PHE A 272 -49.62 -34.48 13.95
CA PHE A 272 -48.33 -33.92 14.29
C PHE A 272 -47.87 -34.48 15.62
N GLN A 273 -46.59 -34.83 15.72
CA GLN A 273 -46.00 -35.25 16.98
C GLN A 273 -44.49 -34.97 16.97
N ILE A 274 -44.00 -34.42 18.07
CA ILE A 274 -42.56 -34.36 18.36
C ILE A 274 -42.32 -35.12 19.64
N ASN A 275 -41.49 -36.15 19.57
CA ASN A 275 -41.05 -36.92 20.73
C ASN A 275 -39.53 -36.86 20.87
N VAL A 276 -39.07 -36.63 22.08
CA VAL A 276 -37.65 -36.69 22.46
C VAL A 276 -37.45 -37.88 23.39
N THR A 277 -36.65 -38.86 22.97
CA THR A 277 -36.46 -40.11 23.70
C THR A 277 -34.97 -40.41 23.88
N GLU A 278 -34.54 -40.69 25.11
CA GLU A 278 -33.18 -41.20 25.36
C GLU A 278 -33.21 -42.73 25.26
N TYR A 279 -32.30 -43.30 24.47
CA TYR A 279 -32.13 -44.73 24.40
C TYR A 279 -31.38 -45.22 25.65
N ARG A 280 -31.92 -46.19 26.40
CA ARG A 280 -31.40 -46.61 27.72
C ARG A 280 -31.26 -48.13 27.94
N GLY A 281 -31.34 -48.93 26.87
CA GLY A 281 -31.25 -50.40 26.97
C GLY A 281 -29.87 -50.89 27.42
N LEU A 282 -29.80 -52.09 28.00
CA LEU A 282 -28.53 -52.75 28.38
C LEU A 282 -27.60 -52.97 27.17
N GLU A 283 -28.17 -53.05 25.97
CA GLU A 283 -27.46 -53.17 24.69
C GLU A 283 -26.50 -51.99 24.44
N ILE A 284 -26.73 -50.85 25.10
CA ILE A 284 -25.90 -49.65 24.99
C ILE A 284 -24.48 -49.86 25.50
N TYR A 285 -24.29 -50.69 26.53
CA TYR A 285 -22.96 -50.97 27.07
C TYR A 285 -22.08 -51.76 26.09
N SER A 286 -22.70 -52.40 25.09
CA SER A 286 -22.00 -53.05 23.97
C SER A 286 -21.91 -52.19 22.71
N SER A 287 -22.54 -51.01 22.69
CA SER A 287 -22.56 -50.10 21.54
C SER A 287 -21.32 -49.21 21.50
N LYS A 288 -20.70 -49.08 20.31
CA LYS A 288 -19.52 -48.23 20.07
C LYS A 288 -19.74 -46.77 20.51
N ASN A 289 -20.93 -46.23 20.26
CA ASN A 289 -21.27 -44.83 20.57
C ASN A 289 -22.00 -44.66 21.91
N GLY A 290 -22.38 -45.76 22.57
CA GLY A 290 -23.12 -45.72 23.82
C GLY A 290 -24.55 -45.19 23.63
N SER A 291 -25.02 -44.41 24.60
CA SER A 291 -26.36 -43.83 24.66
C SER A 291 -26.56 -42.75 23.59
N ARG A 292 -27.81 -42.53 23.18
CA ARG A 292 -28.19 -41.53 22.17
C ARG A 292 -29.53 -40.92 22.49
N LEU A 293 -29.73 -39.68 22.04
CA LEU A 293 -31.00 -38.98 22.11
C LEU A 293 -31.67 -39.04 20.74
N ARG A 294 -32.84 -39.64 20.67
CA ARG A 294 -33.64 -39.76 19.44
C ARG A 294 -34.74 -38.72 19.43
N PHE A 295 -34.71 -37.88 18.39
CA PHE A 295 -35.80 -37.00 18.02
C PHE A 295 -36.65 -37.72 16.98
N THR A 296 -37.96 -37.77 17.21
CA THR A 296 -38.93 -38.31 16.25
C THR A 296 -39.93 -37.21 15.95
N THR A 297 -39.99 -36.80 14.69
CA THR A 297 -41.00 -35.86 14.20
C THR A 297 -41.96 -36.62 13.29
N LEU A 298 -43.25 -36.38 13.50
CA LEU A 298 -44.33 -36.86 12.66
C LEU A 298 -45.12 -35.63 12.23
N TRP A 299 -45.40 -35.51 10.93
CA TRP A 299 -46.19 -34.41 10.40
C TRP A 299 -46.98 -34.82 9.16
N LYS A 300 -48.07 -34.10 8.94
CA LYS A 300 -48.93 -34.22 7.77
C LYS A 300 -48.52 -33.21 6.68
N PRO A 301 -48.01 -33.65 5.52
CA PRO A 301 -47.55 -32.74 4.48
C PRO A 301 -48.64 -32.32 3.47
N SER A 302 -49.73 -33.08 3.34
CA SER A 302 -50.77 -32.86 2.34
C SER A 302 -52.08 -32.33 2.94
N ASN A 303 -52.84 -31.58 2.13
CA ASN A 303 -54.10 -30.98 2.56
C ASN A 303 -55.26 -31.98 2.58
N ASP A 304 -55.09 -33.18 2.03
CA ASP A 304 -56.12 -34.20 2.06
C ASP A 304 -56.31 -34.72 3.47
N CYS A 305 -57.55 -34.91 3.91
CA CYS A 305 -57.78 -35.44 5.25
C CYS A 305 -57.22 -36.86 5.37
N SER A 306 -57.33 -37.71 4.34
CA SER A 306 -56.67 -39.01 4.26
C SER A 306 -55.36 -38.93 3.49
N GLY A 307 -54.29 -39.55 3.97
CA GLY A 307 -53.02 -39.55 3.26
C GLY A 307 -51.85 -40.07 4.09
N ASP A 308 -50.65 -40.00 3.52
CA ASP A 308 -49.43 -40.44 4.18
C ASP A 308 -48.90 -39.37 5.15
N LEU A 309 -48.62 -39.79 6.37
CA LEU A 309 -47.84 -39.02 7.33
C LEU A 309 -46.35 -39.28 7.08
N LYS A 310 -45.56 -38.23 7.24
CA LYS A 310 -44.10 -38.33 7.19
C LYS A 310 -43.57 -38.44 8.60
N ILE A 311 -42.71 -39.43 8.82
CA ILE A 311 -41.98 -39.64 10.07
C ILE A 311 -40.50 -39.49 9.77
N GLN A 312 -39.81 -38.64 10.52
CA GLN A 312 -38.37 -38.50 10.45
C GLN A 312 -37.76 -38.73 11.83
N THR A 313 -36.64 -39.46 11.85
CA THR A 313 -35.89 -39.71 13.07
C THR A 313 -34.47 -39.15 12.98
N CYS A 314 -34.00 -38.54 14.06
CA CYS A 314 -32.63 -38.05 14.15
C CYS A 314 -32.02 -38.50 15.48
N ASP A 315 -30.87 -39.17 15.39
CA ASP A 315 -30.13 -39.64 16.55
C ASP A 315 -28.98 -38.66 16.84
N LEU A 316 -29.08 -37.96 17.97
CA LEU A 316 -27.98 -37.19 18.54
C LEU A 316 -27.08 -38.10 19.35
N THR A 317 -25.80 -38.15 18.96
CA THR A 317 -24.73 -38.89 19.63
C THR A 317 -23.64 -37.93 20.13
N ALA A 318 -22.81 -38.36 21.09
CA ALA A 318 -21.63 -37.56 21.42
C ALA A 318 -20.57 -37.73 20.35
N GLY A 319 -19.97 -36.60 20.01
CA GLY A 319 -18.89 -36.50 19.05
C GLY A 319 -17.96 -35.39 19.45
N ILE A 320 -17.04 -34.99 18.58
CA ILE A 320 -16.33 -33.71 18.56
C ILE A 320 -16.54 -33.17 17.16
N THR A 321 -17.02 -31.94 17.08
CA THR A 321 -17.42 -31.28 15.83
C THR A 321 -16.85 -29.87 15.81
N LYS A 322 -16.43 -29.43 14.62
CA LYS A 322 -15.98 -28.06 14.34
C LYS A 322 -17.17 -27.21 13.93
N TYR A 323 -17.33 -26.07 14.61
CA TYR A 323 -18.42 -25.13 14.38
C TYR A 323 -17.83 -23.80 13.92
N PRO A 324 -18.30 -23.22 12.81
CA PRO A 324 -17.93 -21.87 12.44
C PRO A 324 -18.57 -20.88 13.41
N ILE A 325 -17.76 -19.95 13.93
CA ILE A 325 -18.16 -18.91 14.87
C ILE A 325 -17.70 -17.55 14.39
N VAL A 326 -18.46 -16.53 14.79
CA VAL A 326 -18.08 -15.12 14.69
C VAL A 326 -17.97 -14.55 16.09
N THR A 327 -16.87 -13.86 16.36
CA THR A 327 -16.64 -13.15 17.61
C THR A 327 -16.66 -11.64 17.37
N GLU A 328 -17.42 -10.93 18.19
CA GLU A 328 -17.51 -9.47 18.23
C GLU A 328 -17.18 -9.02 19.66
N GLY A 329 -15.91 -8.74 19.91
CA GLY A 329 -15.37 -8.54 21.25
C GLY A 329 -15.58 -9.77 22.12
N ALA A 330 -16.37 -9.64 23.20
CA ALA A 330 -16.73 -10.74 24.09
C ALA A 330 -17.92 -11.59 23.58
N LYS A 331 -18.71 -11.08 22.62
CA LYS A 331 -19.91 -11.76 22.12
C LYS A 331 -19.50 -12.81 21.09
N VAL A 332 -20.07 -14.00 21.21
CA VAL A 332 -19.82 -15.09 20.26
C VAL A 332 -21.12 -15.63 19.71
N THR A 333 -21.18 -15.78 18.40
CA THR A 333 -22.34 -16.32 17.69
C THR A 333 -21.92 -17.49 16.80
N LEU A 334 -22.75 -18.52 16.74
CA LEU A 334 -22.61 -19.57 15.73
C LEU A 334 -22.91 -18.97 14.35
N GLN A 335 -22.10 -19.34 13.37
CA GLN A 335 -22.30 -18.99 11.97
C GLN A 335 -22.91 -20.19 11.24
N GLY A 336 -23.71 -19.93 10.21
CA GLY A 336 -24.30 -20.97 9.39
C GLY A 336 -25.26 -21.90 10.17
N THR A 337 -25.51 -23.07 9.58
CA THR A 337 -26.44 -24.08 10.09
C THR A 337 -25.68 -25.32 10.54
N TRP A 338 -26.39 -26.31 11.11
CA TRP A 338 -25.77 -27.60 11.46
C TRP A 338 -25.17 -28.36 10.25
N HIS A 339 -25.55 -28.01 9.01
CA HIS A 339 -24.94 -28.59 7.81
C HIS A 339 -23.48 -28.14 7.58
N ASP A 340 -23.11 -26.96 8.08
CA ASP A 340 -21.76 -26.40 7.95
C ASP A 340 -20.79 -26.99 9.00
N ASP A 341 -21.32 -27.77 9.94
CA ASP A 341 -20.57 -28.34 11.04
C ASP A 341 -19.77 -29.58 10.59
N VAL A 342 -18.47 -29.61 10.90
CA VAL A 342 -17.58 -30.71 10.48
C VAL A 342 -17.32 -31.67 11.63
N PHE A 343 -17.85 -32.88 11.53
CA PHE A 343 -17.61 -33.93 12.51
C PHE A 343 -16.15 -34.43 12.48
N VAL A 344 -15.54 -34.57 13.66
CA VAL A 344 -14.13 -34.97 13.85
C VAL A 344 -14.02 -36.36 14.45
N GLU A 345 -14.62 -36.59 15.63
CA GLU A 345 -14.35 -37.79 16.43
C GLU A 345 -15.60 -38.23 17.21
N SER A 346 -15.88 -39.54 17.35
CA SER A 346 -17.02 -40.02 18.14
C SER A 346 -16.65 -40.15 19.62
N ARG A 347 -17.62 -39.90 20.51
CA ARG A 347 -17.45 -40.06 21.95
C ARG A 347 -18.50 -40.99 22.50
N HIS A 348 -18.09 -41.88 23.39
CA HIS A 348 -18.98 -42.83 24.02
C HIS A 348 -19.81 -42.14 25.11
N MET A 349 -21.14 -42.22 25.01
CA MET A 349 -22.04 -41.67 26.02
C MET A 349 -22.57 -42.75 26.95
N ILE A 350 -22.58 -42.45 28.25
CA ILE A 350 -23.14 -43.35 29.24
C ILE A 350 -24.63 -43.00 29.43
N PRO A 351 -25.55 -43.98 29.32
CA PRO A 351 -26.97 -43.76 29.62
C PRO A 351 -27.15 -43.47 31.11
N MET A 352 -28.27 -42.87 31.48
CA MET A 352 -28.59 -42.70 32.90
C MET A 352 -28.77 -44.06 33.60
N GLY A 353 -28.02 -44.29 34.68
CA GLY A 353 -28.15 -45.44 35.58
C GLY A 353 -28.48 -45.01 37.02
N MET A 354 -28.86 -45.96 37.89
CA MET A 354 -29.16 -45.65 39.30
C MET A 354 -28.00 -44.92 39.97
N GLY A 355 -28.26 -43.70 40.46
CA GLY A 355 -27.27 -42.87 41.17
C GLY A 355 -26.27 -42.12 40.28
N GLN A 356 -26.41 -42.15 38.95
CA GLN A 356 -25.47 -41.49 38.03
C GLN A 356 -26.11 -40.29 37.33
N SER A 357 -25.36 -39.18 37.31
CA SER A 357 -25.70 -37.96 36.58
C SER A 357 -25.09 -38.01 35.18
N ASN A 358 -25.82 -37.61 34.14
CA ASN A 358 -25.31 -37.60 32.78
C ASN A 358 -25.62 -36.29 32.05
N ILE A 359 -24.95 -36.10 30.91
CA ILE A 359 -25.16 -34.93 30.08
C ILE A 359 -26.43 -35.02 29.23
N LEU A 360 -26.80 -36.23 28.76
CA LEU A 360 -27.98 -36.44 27.89
C LEU A 360 -29.29 -36.08 28.57
N GLY A 361 -29.44 -36.38 29.86
CA GLY A 361 -30.63 -36.02 30.63
C GLY A 361 -30.84 -34.51 30.68
N GLY A 362 -29.76 -33.72 30.69
CA GLY A 362 -29.85 -32.26 30.57
C GLY A 362 -30.45 -31.84 29.23
N PHE A 363 -29.90 -32.35 28.12
CA PHE A 363 -30.41 -32.05 26.78
C PHE A 363 -31.83 -32.55 26.56
N SER A 364 -32.11 -33.78 26.98
CA SER A 364 -33.43 -34.37 26.90
C SER A 364 -34.44 -33.53 27.65
N ASN A 365 -34.13 -33.04 28.85
CA ASN A 365 -35.06 -32.25 29.65
C ASN A 365 -35.35 -30.88 29.01
N ILE A 366 -34.32 -30.15 28.55
CA ILE A 366 -34.53 -28.86 27.87
C ILE A 366 -35.29 -29.06 26.55
N LEU A 367 -34.83 -29.96 25.70
CA LEU A 367 -35.41 -30.15 24.37
C LEU A 367 -36.82 -30.72 24.44
N SER A 368 -37.10 -31.67 25.36
CA SER A 368 -38.46 -32.15 25.57
C SER A 368 -39.39 -31.05 26.11
N SER A 369 -38.91 -30.19 27.03
CA SER A 369 -39.73 -29.09 27.55
C SER A 369 -40.08 -28.04 26.50
N VAL A 370 -39.21 -27.83 25.51
CA VAL A 370 -39.41 -26.82 24.46
C VAL A 370 -40.18 -27.41 23.27
N PHE A 371 -39.86 -28.64 22.86
CA PHE A 371 -40.31 -29.18 21.58
C PHE A 371 -41.37 -30.29 21.68
N THR A 372 -41.46 -31.03 22.78
CA THR A 372 -42.45 -32.13 22.87
C THR A 372 -43.86 -31.56 22.74
N SER A 373 -44.54 -31.99 21.69
CA SER A 373 -45.85 -31.46 21.31
C SER A 373 -46.57 -32.44 20.41
N TYR A 374 -47.89 -32.31 20.34
CA TYR A 374 -48.71 -33.15 19.46
C TYR A 374 -49.95 -32.41 18.99
N ALA A 375 -50.43 -32.77 17.80
CA ALA A 375 -51.76 -32.47 17.29
C ALA A 375 -52.47 -33.79 17.00
N PHE A 376 -53.61 -33.99 17.64
CA PHE A 376 -54.38 -35.22 17.60
C PHE A 376 -55.80 -34.93 17.15
N MET A 377 -56.29 -35.69 16.16
CA MET A 377 -57.65 -35.53 15.67
C MET A 377 -58.59 -36.50 16.39
N LYS A 378 -59.50 -35.93 17.18
CA LYS A 378 -60.53 -36.69 17.88
C LYS A 378 -61.87 -36.58 17.15
N ARG A 379 -62.54 -37.70 16.92
CA ARG A 379 -63.94 -37.69 16.48
C ARG A 379 -64.84 -37.42 17.69
N THR A 380 -65.65 -36.35 17.64
CA THR A 380 -66.52 -35.95 18.75
C THR A 380 -67.97 -36.36 18.53
N THR A 381 -68.47 -36.33 17.28
CA THR A 381 -69.84 -36.74 16.89
C THR A 381 -69.88 -37.30 15.45
N ILE A 382 -71.09 -37.61 14.94
CA ILE A 382 -71.32 -38.19 13.60
C ILE A 382 -70.80 -37.27 12.46
N TRP A 383 -70.73 -35.95 12.69
CA TRP A 383 -70.30 -34.95 11.68
C TRP A 383 -69.17 -34.02 12.15
N GLY A 384 -68.55 -34.27 13.32
CA GLY A 384 -67.55 -33.38 13.90
C GLY A 384 -66.21 -34.07 14.20
N THR A 385 -65.13 -33.50 13.66
CA THR A 385 -63.75 -33.77 14.08
C THR A 385 -63.23 -32.57 14.87
N GLU A 386 -62.63 -32.82 16.03
CA GLU A 386 -61.96 -31.81 16.85
C GLU A 386 -60.45 -32.03 16.77
N LEU A 387 -59.69 -30.94 16.60
CA LEU A 387 -58.25 -30.96 16.65
C LEU A 387 -57.78 -30.58 18.07
N LEU A 388 -57.18 -31.54 18.77
CA LEU A 388 -56.58 -31.34 20.08
C LEU A 388 -55.09 -31.10 19.92
N THR A 389 -54.58 -29.98 20.43
CA THR A 389 -53.15 -29.65 20.40
C THR A 389 -52.57 -29.57 21.81
N SER A 390 -51.30 -29.92 21.95
CA SER A 390 -50.53 -29.74 23.18
C SER A 390 -49.09 -29.37 22.84
N GLY A 391 -48.51 -28.47 23.63
CA GLY A 391 -47.20 -27.88 23.35
C GLY A 391 -47.25 -26.83 22.24
N LEU A 392 -46.37 -25.83 22.35
CA LEU A 392 -46.34 -24.68 21.44
C LEU A 392 -45.96 -25.04 19.98
N PRO A 393 -45.01 -25.96 19.70
CA PRO A 393 -44.66 -26.26 18.32
C PRO A 393 -45.81 -26.86 17.49
N ALA A 394 -46.76 -27.55 18.12
CA ALA A 394 -47.91 -28.12 17.43
C ALA A 394 -48.79 -27.05 16.77
N THR A 395 -48.82 -25.83 17.30
CA THR A 395 -49.53 -24.70 16.70
C THR A 395 -48.61 -23.83 15.84
N GLN A 396 -47.33 -23.68 16.20
CA GLN A 396 -46.37 -22.87 15.45
C GLN A 396 -46.05 -23.44 14.06
N HIS A 397 -45.98 -24.76 13.93
CA HIS A 397 -45.68 -25.42 12.65
C HIS A 397 -46.91 -25.71 11.78
N MET A 398 -48.11 -25.41 12.29
CA MET A 398 -49.38 -25.65 11.61
C MET A 398 -49.62 -24.61 10.52
N LEU A 399 -49.98 -25.08 9.33
CA LEU A 399 -50.41 -24.28 8.19
C LEU A 399 -51.90 -24.51 8.00
N LEU A 400 -52.69 -23.48 8.31
CA LEU A 400 -54.13 -23.49 8.14
C LEU A 400 -54.48 -23.42 6.65
N ASN A 401 -55.34 -24.34 6.20
CA ASN A 401 -55.88 -24.30 4.84
C ASN A 401 -57.12 -23.36 4.74
N GLY A 402 -57.71 -23.00 5.89
CA GLY A 402 -58.89 -22.12 5.98
C GLY A 402 -58.88 -21.24 7.22
N SER A 403 -60.07 -20.75 7.61
CA SER A 403 -60.23 -19.83 8.75
C SER A 403 -60.25 -20.52 10.11
N GLU A 404 -60.47 -21.83 10.14
CA GLU A 404 -60.59 -22.64 11.36
C GLU A 404 -59.75 -23.93 11.25
N PRO A 405 -59.17 -24.42 12.36
CA PRO A 405 -58.40 -25.65 12.35
C PRO A 405 -59.23 -26.86 11.92
N SER A 406 -58.72 -27.65 10.97
CA SER A 406 -59.43 -28.74 10.32
C SER A 406 -58.51 -29.91 9.97
N CYS A 407 -59.10 -31.02 9.51
CA CYS A 407 -58.32 -32.15 8.99
C CYS A 407 -57.54 -31.82 7.71
N MET A 408 -57.88 -30.72 7.03
CA MET A 408 -57.21 -30.30 5.81
C MET A 408 -55.92 -29.51 6.06
N ASP A 409 -55.61 -29.20 7.32
CA ASP A 409 -54.40 -28.48 7.67
C ASP A 409 -53.15 -29.36 7.51
N THR A 410 -52.03 -28.69 7.32
CA THR A 410 -50.71 -29.31 7.16
C THR A 410 -49.74 -28.81 8.21
N TRP A 411 -48.64 -29.53 8.37
CA TRP A 411 -47.55 -29.15 9.27
C TRP A 411 -46.24 -29.11 8.53
N THR A 412 -45.43 -28.11 8.85
CA THR A 412 -44.03 -28.03 8.42
C THR A 412 -43.17 -28.99 9.24
N ASN A 413 -42.08 -29.48 8.64
CA ASN A 413 -41.15 -30.37 9.34
C ASN A 413 -40.33 -29.59 10.39
N PRO A 414 -40.46 -29.90 11.69
CA PRO A 414 -39.78 -29.16 12.76
C PRO A 414 -38.36 -29.69 13.05
N MET A 415 -37.87 -30.70 12.32
CA MET A 415 -36.61 -31.38 12.64
C MET A 415 -35.40 -30.42 12.66
N GLU A 416 -35.35 -29.49 11.71
CA GLU A 416 -34.27 -28.51 11.59
C GLU A 416 -34.16 -27.62 12.83
N ASP A 417 -35.29 -27.13 13.35
CA ASP A 417 -35.33 -26.26 14.54
C ASP A 417 -34.90 -27.01 15.80
N ILE A 418 -35.23 -28.29 15.90
CA ILE A 418 -34.82 -29.15 17.02
C ILE A 418 -33.30 -29.36 17.00
N ILE A 419 -32.72 -29.61 15.82
CA ILE A 419 -31.27 -29.81 15.65
C ILE A 419 -30.53 -28.51 15.94
N GLU A 420 -30.99 -27.37 15.42
CA GLU A 420 -30.36 -26.07 15.65
C GLU A 420 -30.45 -25.65 17.13
N ALA A 421 -31.59 -25.90 17.79
CA ALA A 421 -31.69 -25.68 19.24
C ALA A 421 -30.71 -26.57 20.02
N ALA A 422 -30.59 -27.85 19.67
CA ALA A 422 -29.60 -28.74 20.28
C ALA A 422 -28.16 -28.27 20.02
N ARG A 423 -27.87 -27.73 18.82
CA ARG A 423 -26.60 -27.11 18.42
C ARG A 423 -26.30 -25.83 19.21
N GLU A 424 -27.29 -25.01 19.52
CA GLU A 424 -27.11 -23.79 20.31
C GLU A 424 -26.95 -24.09 21.81
N ILE A 425 -27.81 -24.92 22.40
CA ILE A 425 -27.74 -25.27 23.84
C ILE A 425 -26.40 -25.94 24.14
N SER A 426 -25.92 -26.77 23.22
CA SER A 426 -24.60 -27.38 23.34
C SER A 426 -23.44 -26.40 23.30
N PHE A 427 -23.62 -25.29 22.60
CA PHE A 427 -22.59 -24.26 22.43
C PHE A 427 -22.49 -23.45 23.69
N ARG A 428 -23.65 -23.02 24.18
CA ARG A 428 -23.84 -22.37 25.48
C ARG A 428 -23.24 -23.21 26.61
N ALA A 429 -23.50 -24.52 26.63
CA ALA A 429 -22.94 -25.42 27.63
C ALA A 429 -21.40 -25.46 27.61
N SER A 430 -20.81 -25.53 26.42
CA SER A 430 -19.36 -25.65 26.25
C SER A 430 -18.63 -24.36 26.64
N ILE A 431 -19.20 -23.20 26.30
CA ILE A 431 -18.64 -21.89 26.67
C ILE A 431 -18.83 -21.61 28.16
N GLN A 432 -20.01 -21.88 28.72
CA GLN A 432 -20.24 -21.66 30.15
C GLN A 432 -19.31 -22.53 31.01
N TYR A 433 -19.10 -23.79 30.62
CA TYR A 433 -18.17 -24.65 31.34
C TYR A 433 -16.73 -24.12 31.30
N ALA A 434 -16.26 -23.66 30.13
CA ALA A 434 -14.92 -23.07 30.02
C ALA A 434 -14.79 -21.72 30.73
N HIS A 435 -15.88 -20.98 30.87
CA HIS A 435 -15.91 -19.74 31.66
C HIS A 435 -15.71 -20.02 33.15
N GLU A 436 -16.34 -21.07 33.67
CA GLU A 436 -16.18 -21.49 35.07
C GLU A 436 -14.84 -22.19 35.32
N ASN A 437 -14.29 -22.88 34.30
CA ASN A 437 -13.01 -23.58 34.36
C ASN A 437 -12.05 -23.06 33.28
N THR A 438 -11.35 -21.98 33.60
CA THR A 438 -10.46 -21.23 32.68
C THR A 438 -9.26 -22.02 32.16
N THR A 439 -8.99 -23.21 32.71
CA THR A 439 -7.94 -24.10 32.18
C THR A 439 -8.33 -24.77 30.86
N ASN A 440 -9.63 -24.81 30.54
CA ASN A 440 -10.15 -25.47 29.35
C ASN A 440 -10.20 -24.48 28.18
N SER A 441 -9.07 -24.35 27.48
CA SER A 441 -8.91 -23.51 26.30
C SER A 441 -8.36 -24.32 25.13
N GLN A 442 -8.70 -23.91 23.92
CA GLN A 442 -8.12 -24.46 22.69
C GLN A 442 -7.52 -23.34 21.86
N THR A 443 -6.36 -23.59 21.25
CA THR A 443 -5.76 -22.66 20.30
C THR A 443 -6.46 -22.83 18.95
N THR A 444 -7.09 -21.76 18.47
CA THR A 444 -7.76 -21.73 17.17
C THR A 444 -7.23 -20.57 16.34
N GLU A 445 -7.12 -20.78 15.04
CA GLU A 445 -6.79 -19.73 14.09
C GLU A 445 -8.03 -18.88 13.83
N PHE A 446 -7.88 -17.57 13.97
CA PHE A 446 -8.91 -16.58 13.67
C PHE A 446 -8.52 -15.82 12.43
N GLU A 447 -9.50 -15.64 11.55
CA GLU A 447 -9.42 -14.72 10.43
C GLU A 447 -10.05 -13.40 10.86
N LYS A 448 -9.20 -12.37 11.00
CA LYS A 448 -9.58 -11.01 11.37
C LYS A 448 -9.57 -10.13 10.14
N SER A 449 -10.69 -9.50 9.85
CA SER A 449 -10.78 -8.48 8.81
C SER A 449 -10.42 -7.12 9.40
N ILE A 450 -9.26 -6.56 9.02
CA ILE A 450 -8.86 -5.22 9.44
C ILE A 450 -8.86 -4.25 8.27
N MET A 451 -9.19 -2.99 8.55
CA MET A 451 -8.98 -1.90 7.61
C MET A 451 -7.51 -1.47 7.67
N GLN A 452 -6.79 -1.63 6.57
CA GLN A 452 -5.43 -1.11 6.42
C GLN A 452 -5.38 -0.07 5.30
N SER A 453 -4.65 1.01 5.56
CA SER A 453 -4.32 1.97 4.52
C SER A 453 -3.21 1.40 3.64
N VAL A 454 -3.46 1.28 2.35
CA VAL A 454 -2.51 0.81 1.33
C VAL A 454 -2.23 1.93 0.34
N PHE A 455 -1.02 1.94 -0.22
CA PHE A 455 -0.68 2.83 -1.32
C PHE A 455 -1.25 2.27 -2.64
N GLU A 456 -1.89 3.14 -3.42
CA GLU A 456 -2.42 2.85 -4.74
C GLU A 456 -1.80 3.81 -5.74
N THR A 457 -1.27 3.27 -6.84
CA THR A 457 -0.68 4.08 -7.91
C THR A 457 -1.69 4.34 -9.02
N ASP A 458 -1.95 5.63 -9.31
CA ASP A 458 -2.68 6.05 -10.50
C ASP A 458 -1.73 6.03 -11.71
N TYR A 459 -1.76 4.90 -12.42
CA TYR A 459 -0.95 4.67 -13.63
C TYR A 459 -1.23 5.69 -14.74
N SER A 460 -2.42 6.30 -14.80
CA SER A 460 -2.72 7.32 -15.81
C SER A 460 -1.95 8.61 -15.54
N LYS A 461 -1.95 9.07 -14.28
CA LYS A 461 -1.17 10.25 -13.87
C LYS A 461 0.33 9.99 -13.98
N MET A 462 0.78 8.80 -13.60
CA MET A 462 2.17 8.36 -13.79
C MET A 462 2.59 8.42 -15.27
N ALA A 463 1.76 7.89 -16.18
CA ALA A 463 2.06 7.91 -17.61
C ALA A 463 2.17 9.34 -18.16
N ILE A 464 1.24 10.23 -17.79
CA ILE A 464 1.29 11.64 -18.19
C ILE A 464 2.57 12.31 -17.66
N ALA A 465 2.92 12.09 -16.39
CA ALA A 465 4.14 12.63 -15.80
C ALA A 465 5.40 12.14 -16.52
N LEU A 466 5.44 10.85 -16.88
CA LEU A 466 6.56 10.25 -17.59
C LEU A 466 6.70 10.81 -19.00
N LEU A 467 5.58 10.98 -19.72
CA LEU A 467 5.57 11.60 -21.06
C LEU A 467 6.11 13.03 -21.02
N VAL A 468 5.64 13.85 -20.08
CA VAL A 468 6.08 15.24 -19.92
C VAL A 468 7.56 15.33 -19.52
N SER A 469 8.04 14.44 -18.64
CA SER A 469 9.45 14.37 -18.23
C SER A 469 10.38 13.95 -19.39
N THR A 470 10.01 12.89 -20.11
CA THR A 470 10.80 12.36 -21.23
C THR A 470 10.82 13.31 -22.43
N ALA A 471 9.72 14.00 -22.71
CA ALA A 471 9.67 15.04 -23.75
C ALA A 471 10.70 16.16 -23.48
N GLY A 472 10.81 16.62 -22.22
CA GLY A 472 11.83 17.60 -21.81
C GLY A 472 13.25 17.11 -22.04
N MET A 473 13.54 15.85 -21.69
CA MET A 473 14.86 15.24 -21.89
C MET A 473 15.22 15.11 -23.38
N LEU A 474 14.27 14.69 -24.21
CA LEU A 474 14.49 14.53 -25.65
C LEU A 474 14.68 15.87 -26.36
N ALA A 475 14.00 16.93 -25.88
CA ALA A 475 14.13 18.26 -26.46
C ALA A 475 15.52 18.90 -26.27
N ILE A 476 16.29 18.46 -25.27
CA ILE A 476 17.65 18.97 -24.99
C ILE A 476 18.70 18.35 -25.93
N LEU A 477 18.55 17.08 -26.34
CA LEU A 477 19.56 16.37 -27.14
C LEU A 477 19.97 17.11 -28.44
N PRO A 478 19.05 17.71 -29.22
CA PRO A 478 19.40 18.49 -30.41
C PRO A 478 20.23 19.74 -30.14
N LEU A 479 20.24 20.26 -28.90
CA LEU A 479 21.01 21.45 -28.53
C LEU A 479 22.51 21.16 -28.47
N PHE A 480 22.89 19.93 -28.13
CA PHE A 480 24.29 19.51 -28.14
C PHE A 480 24.79 19.19 -29.55
N TRP A 481 23.93 19.08 -30.56
CA TRP A 481 24.36 18.72 -31.91
C TRP A 481 25.36 19.73 -32.48
N GLY A 482 26.52 19.24 -32.94
CA GLY A 482 27.59 20.09 -33.49
C GLY A 482 28.57 20.63 -32.46
N PHE A 483 28.59 20.07 -31.25
CA PHE A 483 29.60 20.41 -30.23
C PHE A 483 31.04 20.23 -30.73
N TRP A 484 31.28 19.31 -31.67
CA TRP A 484 32.59 19.02 -32.24
C TRP A 484 33.14 20.12 -33.14
N GLU A 485 32.29 21.06 -33.60
CA GLU A 485 32.71 22.23 -34.38
C GLU A 485 33.41 23.28 -33.51
N LEU A 486 33.16 23.27 -32.19
CA LEU A 486 33.69 24.26 -31.24
C LEU A 486 35.13 23.89 -30.82
N GLY A 487 36.03 24.86 -30.86
CA GLY A 487 37.45 24.65 -30.54
C GLY A 487 37.81 24.80 -29.07
N ARG A 488 36.86 25.20 -28.21
CA ARG A 488 37.03 25.43 -26.76
C ARG A 488 35.78 25.06 -25.98
N ARG A 489 35.91 25.00 -24.64
CA ARG A 489 34.73 24.91 -23.74
C ARG A 489 34.07 26.28 -23.71
N VAL A 490 32.76 26.31 -23.93
CA VAL A 490 31.99 27.53 -24.09
C VAL A 490 30.95 27.69 -22.98
N SER A 491 30.64 28.93 -22.63
CA SER A 491 29.59 29.27 -21.68
C SER A 491 28.87 30.56 -22.10
N LEU A 492 27.66 30.78 -21.59
CA LEU A 492 26.95 32.06 -21.76
C LEU A 492 27.38 33.10 -20.70
N ASN A 493 28.58 32.97 -20.14
CA ASN A 493 29.06 33.95 -19.17
C ASN A 493 29.20 35.33 -19.86
N PRO A 494 28.67 36.41 -19.28
CA PRO A 494 28.77 37.75 -19.84
C PRO A 494 30.19 38.15 -20.25
N PHE A 495 31.21 37.76 -19.47
CA PHE A 495 32.61 38.06 -19.81
C PHE A 495 33.05 37.38 -21.11
N GLU A 496 32.69 36.12 -21.28
CA GLU A 496 33.05 35.35 -22.47
C GLU A 496 32.38 35.91 -23.73
N VAL A 497 31.11 36.30 -23.62
CA VAL A 497 30.35 36.93 -24.70
C VAL A 497 30.92 38.31 -25.04
N VAL A 498 31.21 39.15 -24.04
CA VAL A 498 31.75 40.50 -24.24
C VAL A 498 33.15 40.47 -24.88
N VAL A 499 34.05 39.60 -24.42
CA VAL A 499 35.39 39.47 -25.02
C VAL A 499 35.28 39.06 -26.50
N ALA A 500 34.37 38.14 -26.83
CA ALA A 500 34.18 37.73 -28.23
C ALA A 500 33.61 38.84 -29.13
N PHE A 501 32.73 39.69 -28.61
CA PHE A 501 32.18 40.82 -29.38
C PHE A 501 33.16 42.00 -29.54
N LEU A 502 33.97 42.27 -28.50
CA LEU A 502 34.94 43.36 -28.53
C LEU A 502 36.22 42.99 -29.29
N GLY A 503 36.56 41.71 -29.39
CA GLY A 503 37.84 41.25 -29.91
C GLY A 503 39.00 41.60 -28.97
N MET A 504 40.17 41.90 -29.53
CA MET A 504 41.33 42.46 -28.80
C MET A 504 41.39 43.99 -28.97
N PRO A 505 40.65 44.79 -28.20
CA PRO A 505 40.90 46.22 -28.15
C PRO A 505 42.15 46.46 -27.31
N GLU A 506 43.28 46.70 -27.96
CA GLU A 506 44.55 47.13 -27.32
C GLU A 506 44.36 48.33 -26.35
N THR A 507 43.26 49.06 -26.51
CA THR A 507 42.90 50.26 -25.75
C THR A 507 42.02 50.02 -24.52
N HIS A 508 41.52 48.79 -24.26
CA HIS A 508 40.63 48.55 -23.12
C HIS A 508 41.40 48.20 -21.83
N PRO A 509 41.25 48.99 -20.73
CA PRO A 509 42.08 48.88 -19.52
C PRO A 509 41.92 47.56 -18.77
N VAL A 510 40.82 46.84 -19.00
CA VAL A 510 40.53 45.55 -18.35
C VAL A 510 40.68 44.36 -19.31
N MET A 511 40.47 44.56 -20.61
CA MET A 511 40.26 43.46 -21.58
C MET A 511 41.36 43.38 -22.64
N GLY A 512 42.24 44.39 -22.74
CA GLY A 512 43.23 44.50 -23.82
C GLY A 512 44.34 43.45 -23.82
N LYS A 513 44.38 42.53 -22.84
CA LYS A 513 45.36 41.44 -22.74
C LYS A 513 44.73 40.04 -22.65
N ILE A 514 43.44 39.92 -22.93
CA ILE A 514 42.68 38.66 -22.79
C ILE A 514 42.47 38.05 -24.17
N ASP A 515 42.86 36.79 -24.35
CA ASP A 515 42.65 36.06 -25.60
C ASP A 515 41.15 35.65 -25.75
N PRO A 516 40.48 36.02 -26.86
CA PRO A 516 39.09 35.65 -27.13
C PRO A 516 38.81 34.14 -27.21
N ASN A 517 39.84 33.32 -27.40
CA ASN A 517 39.71 31.86 -27.42
C ASN A 517 39.90 31.22 -26.03
N MET A 518 40.15 32.00 -24.97
CA MET A 518 40.26 31.47 -23.61
C MET A 518 38.89 31.05 -23.05
N ASN A 519 38.90 30.05 -22.16
CA ASN A 519 37.71 29.72 -21.38
C ASN A 519 37.50 30.73 -20.23
N VAL A 520 36.26 30.83 -19.74
CA VAL A 520 35.89 31.77 -18.67
C VAL A 520 36.74 31.65 -17.40
N GLY A 521 37.16 30.44 -17.01
CA GLY A 521 37.99 30.25 -15.81
C GLY A 521 39.39 30.85 -15.98
N ASN A 522 39.96 30.72 -17.17
CA ASN A 522 41.26 31.30 -17.52
C ASN A 522 41.14 32.83 -17.70
N ILE A 523 40.01 33.32 -18.24
CA ILE A 523 39.70 34.76 -18.28
C ILE A 523 39.68 35.33 -16.86
N LEU A 524 38.94 34.71 -15.94
CA LEU A 524 38.84 35.20 -14.55
C LEU A 524 40.19 35.22 -13.84
N LYS A 525 41.00 34.17 -13.99
CA LYS A 525 42.38 34.13 -13.44
C LYS A 525 43.26 35.24 -14.01
N SER A 526 43.11 35.57 -15.29
CA SER A 526 43.86 36.66 -15.92
C SER A 526 43.45 38.04 -15.41
N THR A 527 42.20 38.17 -14.94
CA THR A 527 41.64 39.41 -14.38
C THR A 527 41.72 39.53 -12.86
N GLU A 528 42.14 38.47 -12.15
CA GLU A 528 42.20 38.43 -10.68
C GLU A 528 43.19 39.46 -10.09
N LEU A 529 44.20 39.84 -10.87
CA LEU A 529 45.18 40.87 -10.53
C LEU A 529 44.68 42.30 -10.80
N ILE A 530 43.49 42.45 -11.40
CA ILE A 530 42.89 43.75 -11.68
C ILE A 530 42.12 44.18 -10.43
N GLY A 531 42.46 45.35 -9.88
CA GLY A 531 41.81 45.93 -8.71
C GLY A 531 40.30 46.17 -8.89
N PRO A 532 39.61 46.79 -7.90
CA PRO A 532 38.17 46.97 -7.94
C PRO A 532 37.69 47.65 -9.24
N VAL A 533 36.59 47.16 -9.82
CA VAL A 533 36.05 47.62 -11.11
C VAL A 533 34.73 48.37 -10.87
N ARG A 534 34.47 49.44 -11.63
CA ARG A 534 33.24 50.24 -11.56
C ARG A 534 32.67 50.50 -12.97
N TYR A 535 31.34 50.53 -13.10
CA TYR A 535 30.66 51.03 -14.29
C TYR A 535 30.51 52.55 -14.24
N GLY A 536 30.95 53.24 -15.29
CA GLY A 536 30.82 54.69 -15.38
C GLY A 536 31.56 55.30 -16.56
N ALA A 537 31.71 56.62 -16.51
CA ALA A 537 32.41 57.39 -17.52
C ALA A 537 33.93 57.35 -17.25
N TRP A 538 34.70 57.01 -18.28
CA TRP A 538 36.17 57.04 -18.24
C TRP A 538 36.70 57.71 -19.52
N HIS A 539 37.93 58.22 -19.48
CA HIS A 539 38.52 58.97 -20.59
C HIS A 539 39.60 58.16 -21.29
N VAL A 540 39.52 58.07 -22.62
CA VAL A 540 40.49 57.39 -23.49
C VAL A 540 40.88 58.36 -24.58
N ASN A 541 42.16 58.70 -24.70
CA ASN A 541 42.66 59.58 -25.76
C ASN A 541 41.83 60.88 -25.92
N GLY A 542 41.42 61.48 -24.79
CA GLY A 542 40.64 62.73 -24.77
C GLY A 542 39.14 62.59 -25.05
N ARG A 543 38.58 61.37 -25.16
CA ARG A 543 37.15 61.12 -25.38
C ARG A 543 36.52 60.40 -24.20
N SER A 544 35.34 60.84 -23.76
CA SER A 544 34.52 60.16 -22.75
C SER A 544 33.88 58.89 -23.35
N ARG A 545 34.11 57.75 -22.69
CA ARG A 545 33.47 56.46 -22.97
C ARG A 545 32.72 55.96 -21.72
N LEU A 546 31.67 55.18 -21.93
CA LEU A 546 30.90 54.54 -20.87
C LEU A 546 31.22 53.03 -20.86
N GLY A 547 31.53 52.48 -19.69
CA GLY A 547 31.84 51.06 -19.56
C GLY A 547 32.39 50.68 -18.19
N PHE A 548 32.79 49.42 -18.05
CA PHE A 548 33.48 48.90 -16.87
C PHE A 548 34.99 49.15 -16.98
N ALA A 549 35.58 49.82 -16.00
CA ALA A 549 37.03 49.95 -15.85
C ALA A 549 37.44 50.00 -14.37
N GLN A 550 38.75 50.03 -14.09
CA GLN A 550 39.26 50.13 -12.72
C GLN A 550 38.65 51.34 -12.00
N ALA A 551 38.26 51.17 -10.75
CA ALA A 551 37.52 52.15 -9.97
C ALA A 551 38.24 53.50 -9.87
N GLU A 552 39.57 53.50 -9.94
CA GLU A 552 40.42 54.69 -9.90
C GLU A 552 40.27 55.58 -11.16
N VAL A 553 39.90 55.01 -12.30
CA VAL A 553 39.83 55.69 -13.61
C VAL A 553 38.38 56.03 -14.00
N VAL A 554 37.40 55.58 -13.22
CA VAL A 554 35.97 55.66 -13.54
C VAL A 554 35.26 56.67 -12.64
N ARG A 555 34.58 57.63 -13.27
CA ARG A 555 33.67 58.56 -12.58
C ARG A 555 32.21 58.28 -12.89
N SER A 556 31.30 58.78 -12.05
CA SER A 556 29.87 58.77 -12.37
C SER A 556 29.59 59.57 -13.66
N PRO A 557 28.71 59.08 -14.55
CA PRO A 557 28.18 59.87 -15.67
C PRO A 557 27.51 61.14 -15.16
N LYS A 558 27.67 62.25 -15.89
CA LYS A 558 26.92 63.49 -15.60
C LYS A 558 25.62 63.53 -16.38
N ASP A 559 24.65 64.27 -15.87
CA ASP A 559 23.38 64.49 -16.57
C ASP A 559 23.64 65.09 -17.96
N SER A 560 22.95 64.56 -18.98
CA SER A 560 23.11 64.93 -20.41
C SER A 560 24.50 64.70 -21.04
N GLU A 561 25.41 64.00 -20.36
CA GLU A 561 26.72 63.65 -20.93
C GLU A 561 26.56 62.68 -22.12
N ARG A 562 27.22 63.01 -23.25
CA ARG A 562 27.24 62.15 -24.44
C ARG A 562 28.56 61.38 -24.51
N PHE A 563 28.47 60.08 -24.76
CA PHE A 563 29.61 59.18 -24.88
C PHE A 563 29.86 58.85 -26.35
N ILE A 564 31.12 58.90 -26.76
CA ILE A 564 31.54 58.65 -28.14
C ILE A 564 32.18 57.26 -28.18
N TYR A 565 31.58 56.35 -28.96
CA TYR A 565 32.06 54.98 -29.13
C TYR A 565 33.04 54.88 -30.29
#